data_AF-A0A432FD90-F1
#
_entry.id   AF-A0A432FD90-F1
#
_cell.length_a   1.000
_cell.length_b   1.000
_cell.length_c   1.000
_cell.angle_alpha   90.00
_cell.angle_beta   90.00
_cell.angle_gamma   90.00
#
_symmetry.space_group_name_H-M   'P 1'
#
loop_
_entity.id
_entity.type
_entity.pdbx_description
1 polymer ?
#
loop_
_entity_poly.entity_id
_entity_poly.type
_entity_poly.pdbx_seq_one_letter_code
_entity_poly.pdbx_strand_id
1 'polypeptide(L)' 'MKNLATYCCEKAGVEVEDEPDIYTVCHCDNCRKRTGSAFGVSAYF' A
#
# COMPACT_ATOMS: atom_id res chain seq x y z
N MET A 1 -15.87 3.03 6.37
CA MET A 1 -15.43 3.96 5.30
C MET A 1 -14.78 3.10 4.22
N LYS A 2 -14.95 3.38 2.93
CA LYS A 2 -14.41 2.50 1.86
C LYS A 2 -12.98 2.91 1.48
N ASN A 3 -12.01 2.00 1.63
CA ASN A 3 -10.61 2.20 1.28
C ASN A 3 -10.32 1.57 -0.10
N LEU A 4 -9.80 2.35 -1.04
CA LEU A 4 -9.51 1.90 -2.42
C LEU A 4 -8.02 1.96 -2.71
N ALA A 5 -7.42 0.80 -3.04
CA ALA A 5 -6.07 0.70 -3.57
C ALA A 5 -6.11 0.50 -5.09
N THR A 6 -5.52 1.42 -5.85
CA THR A 6 -5.43 1.32 -7.31
C THR A 6 -4.01 0.97 -7.75
N TYR A 7 -3.89 0.26 -8.87
CA TYR A 7 -2.58 0.05 -9.49
C TYR A 7 -2.16 1.29 -10.28
N CYS A 8 -0.85 1.44 -10.52
CA CYS A 8 -0.26 2.57 -11.25
C CYS A 8 -0.86 2.78 -12.65
N CYS A 9 -1.32 1.71 -13.32
CA CYS A 9 -1.96 1.81 -14.63
C CYS A 9 -3.48 2.04 -14.58
N GLU A 10 -4.08 2.08 -13.39
CA GLU A 10 -5.51 2.29 -13.11
C GLU A 10 -6.47 1.28 -13.75
N LYS A 11 -5.95 0.20 -14.33
CA LYS A 11 -6.76 -0.84 -14.99
C LYS A 11 -7.43 -1.82 -14.01
N ALA A 12 -7.03 -1.77 -12.74
CA ALA A 12 -7.59 -2.58 -11.68
C ALA A 12 -7.35 -1.91 -10.31
N GLY A 13 -8.04 -2.42 -9.29
CA GLY A 13 -7.89 -2.00 -7.91
C GLY A 13 -8.54 -3.00 -6.95
N VAL A 14 -8.35 -2.76 -5.65
CA VAL A 14 -8.92 -3.55 -4.55
C VAL A 14 -9.61 -2.59 -3.59
N GLU A 15 -10.86 -2.89 -3.24
CA GLU A 15 -11.64 -2.16 -2.24
C GLU A 15 -11.68 -2.95 -0.93
N VAL A 16 -11.49 -2.26 0.20
CA VAL A 16 -11.54 -2.80 1.55
C VAL A 16 -12.50 -1.96 2.38
N GLU A 17 -13.42 -2.60 3.11
CA GLU A 17 -14.50 -1.90 3.82
C GLU A 17 -14.14 -1.50 5.26
N ASP A 18 -13.09 -2.10 5.82
CA ASP A 18 -12.59 -1.86 7.18
C ASP A 18 -11.53 -0.76 7.24
N GLU A 19 -11.24 -0.30 8.46
CA GLU A 19 -10.13 0.60 8.75
C GLU A 19 -8.84 -0.21 9.01
N PRO A 20 -7.66 0.28 8.59
CA PRO A 20 -6.41 -0.40 8.90
C PRO A 20 -6.14 -0.45 10.40
N ASP A 21 -5.82 -1.63 10.90
CA ASP A 21 -5.27 -1.80 12.25
C ASP A 21 -3.91 -1.12 12.40
N ILE A 22 -3.09 -1.16 11.33
CA ILE A 22 -1.69 -0.68 11.38
C ILE A 22 -1.29 -0.02 10.07
N TYR A 23 -0.66 1.16 10.20
CA TYR A 23 0.13 1.79 9.14
C TYR A 23 1.63 1.59 9.41
N THR A 24 2.36 1.13 8.40
CA THR A 24 3.80 0.86 8.51
C THR A 24 4.60 1.63 7.47
N VAL A 25 5.80 2.04 7.88
CA VAL A 25 6.83 2.60 6.99
C VAL A 25 8.05 1.70 7.07
N CYS A 26 8.53 1.21 5.92
CA CYS A 26 9.66 0.30 5.83
C CYS A 26 10.72 0.82 4.86
N HIS A 27 12.00 0.65 5.22
CA HIS A 27 13.16 1.06 4.43
C HIS A 27 13.99 -0.13 3.91
N CYS A 28 13.50 -1.37 4.03
CA CYS A 28 14.23 -2.54 3.56
C CYS A 28 14.35 -2.55 2.03
N ASP A 29 15.36 -3.27 1.52
CA ASP A 29 15.63 -3.30 0.07
C ASP A 29 14.49 -3.87 -0.76
N ASN A 30 13.70 -4.80 -0.22
CA ASN A 30 12.53 -5.34 -0.90
C ASN A 30 11.45 -4.28 -1.08
N CYS A 31 11.18 -3.48 -0.04
CA CYS A 31 10.22 -2.37 -0.12
C CYS A 31 10.69 -1.31 -1.11
N ARG A 32 11.98 -0.94 -1.06
CA ARG A 32 12.59 0.04 -1.97
C ARG A 32 12.51 -0.42 -3.44
N LYS A 33 12.83 -1.69 -3.72
CA LYS A 33 12.73 -2.26 -5.08
C LYS A 33 11.30 -2.33 -5.58
N ARG A 34 10.34 -2.69 -4.72
CA ARG A 34 8.91 -2.82 -5.09
C ARG A 34 8.30 -1.48 -5.48
N THR A 35 8.59 -0.41 -4.74
CA THR A 35 7.96 0.91 -4.93
C THR A 35 8.80 1.89 -5.72
N GLY A 36 10.11 1.67 -5.83
CA GLY A 36 11.06 2.63 -6.40
C GLY A 36 11.36 3.83 -5.49
N SER A 37 10.76 3.89 -4.30
CA SER A 37 10.95 4.98 -3.32
C SER A 37 12.00 4.61 -2.27
N ALA A 38 12.51 5.61 -1.54
CA ALA A 38 13.35 5.40 -0.37
C ALA A 38 12.62 4.63 0.75
N PHE A 39 11.29 4.74 0.82
CA PHE A 39 10.44 4.06 1.78
C PHE A 39 9.24 3.40 1.11
N GLY A 40 8.83 2.24 1.62
CA GLY A 40 7.55 1.62 1.32
C GLY A 40 6.55 1.91 2.45
N VAL A 41 5.32 2.26 2.08
CA VAL A 41 4.19 2.38 3.01
C VAL A 41 3.25 1.20 2.81
N SER A 42 2.74 0.62 3.88
CA SER A 42 1.75 -0.46 3.82
C SER A 42 0.74 -0.32 4.95
N ALA A 43 -0.52 -0.54 4.63
CA ALA A 43 -1.63 -0.62 5.56
C ALA A 43 -2.03 -2.08 5.72
N TYR A 44 -2.26 -2.50 6.97
CA TYR A 44 -2.77 -3.82 7.31
C TYR A 44 -4.17 -3.63 7.91
N PHE A 45 -5.12 -4.39 7.39
CA PHE A 45 -6.54 -4.40 7.73
C PHE A 45 -6.90 -5.76 8.31
#